data_AF-A0A0X3V4N0-F1
#
_entry.id   AF-A0A0X3V4N0-F1
#
_cell.length_a   1.000
_cell.length_b   1.000
_cell.length_c   1.000
_cell.angle_alpha   90.00
_cell.angle_beta   90.00
_cell.angle_gamma   90.00
#
_symmetry.space_group_name_H-M   'P 1'
#
loop_
_entity.id
_entity.type
_entity.pdbx_description
1 polymer ?
#
loop_
_entity_poly.entity_id
_entity_poly.type
_entity_poly.pdbx_seq_one_letter_code
_entity_poly.pdbx_strand_id
1 'polypeptide(L)'
;MYSIIVVPPPTTEDETDRTQIRLAPGERLSFGRSASDNDLTIAHDGVSRRAGEITAQGAFWILSNLSREQTYVVENPEGAGEHIKVGPGRLDAPVPFEFSRIVLPAAGDLLAVEVWAPRHDYLSPDGGLDGATTAPAFSVDRTKRYFAVLAALCEPRLRGEPHAPLPTVDQVVDRLRPHWPAASRTSVQWNIDYLAVKLRLKPGPETADTGPRLNGKKESLVSLALRFDLVREDDLIVLRGPARPVAPAPGRAAR
;
A
#
# COMPACT_ATOMS: atom_id res chain seq x y z
N MET A 1 2.18 -25.43 -2.34
CA MET A 1 1.20 -25.53 -3.45
C MET A 1 0.96 -24.11 -3.94
N TYR A 2 1.31 -23.81 -5.19
CA TYR A 2 1.28 -22.46 -5.75
C TYR A 2 -0.10 -22.15 -6.32
N SER A 3 -1.14 -22.07 -5.48
CA SER A 3 -2.49 -21.70 -5.90
C SER A 3 -2.77 -20.24 -5.59
N ILE A 4 -3.54 -19.56 -6.45
CA ILE A 4 -4.10 -18.24 -6.11
C ILE A 4 -5.54 -18.40 -5.60
N ILE A 5 -5.98 -17.47 -4.75
CA ILE A 5 -7.36 -17.37 -4.27
C ILE A 5 -7.96 -16.08 -4.80
N VAL A 6 -9.08 -16.18 -5.51
CA VAL A 6 -9.85 -15.05 -6.02
C VAL A 6 -11.09 -14.88 -5.15
N VAL A 7 -11.31 -13.66 -4.67
CA VAL A 7 -12.46 -13.26 -3.85
C VAL A 7 -13.28 -12.24 -4.66
N PRO A 8 -14.54 -12.54 -5.01
CA PRO A 8 -15.43 -11.65 -5.73
C PRO A 8 -15.70 -10.32 -5.00
N PRO A 9 -16.24 -9.31 -5.71
CA PRO A 9 -16.73 -8.10 -5.07
C PRO A 9 -17.86 -8.44 -4.08
N PRO A 10 -17.96 -7.74 -2.94
CA PRO A 10 -19.05 -7.96 -2.00
C PRO A 10 -20.39 -7.67 -2.69
N THR A 11 -21.30 -8.63 -2.65
CA THR A 11 -22.69 -8.42 -3.05
C THR A 11 -23.53 -8.13 -1.81
N THR A 12 -24.67 -7.46 -1.98
CA THR A 12 -25.64 -7.20 -0.91
C THR A 12 -26.22 -8.47 -0.26
N GLU A 13 -26.04 -9.63 -0.89
CA GLU A 13 -26.56 -10.92 -0.41
C GLU A 13 -25.48 -11.78 0.30
N ASP A 14 -24.20 -11.42 0.20
CA ASP A 14 -23.04 -12.26 0.60
C ASP A 14 -22.37 -11.87 1.94
N GLU A 15 -23.04 -11.14 2.85
CA GLU A 15 -22.42 -10.77 4.13
C GLU A 15 -22.03 -11.98 5.01
N THR A 16 -22.54 -13.18 4.73
CA THR A 16 -22.33 -14.38 5.57
C THR A 16 -21.47 -15.49 4.96
N ASP A 17 -21.24 -15.53 3.64
CA ASP A 17 -20.39 -16.57 3.02
C ASP A 17 -19.68 -16.04 1.77
N ARG A 18 -18.50 -15.44 1.94
CA ARG A 18 -17.70 -14.96 0.80
C ARG A 18 -17.20 -16.15 -0.01
N THR A 19 -17.77 -16.36 -1.19
CA THR A 19 -17.30 -17.37 -2.13
C THR A 19 -15.82 -17.14 -2.46
N GLN A 20 -14.96 -18.13 -2.21
CA GLN A 20 -13.54 -18.09 -2.56
C GLN A 20 -13.26 -19.09 -3.68
N ILE A 21 -12.63 -18.64 -4.75
CA ILE A 21 -12.29 -19.50 -5.88
C ILE A 21 -10.79 -19.75 -5.87
N ARG A 22 -10.39 -21.02 -5.86
CA ARG A 22 -8.98 -21.42 -5.88
C ARG A 22 -8.57 -21.83 -7.28
N LEU A 23 -7.45 -21.31 -7.75
CA LEU A 23 -6.89 -21.65 -9.06
C LEU A 23 -5.48 -22.21 -8.88
N ALA A 24 -5.27 -23.44 -9.36
CA ALA A 24 -3.96 -24.05 -9.50
C ALA A 24 -3.20 -23.47 -10.70
N PRO A 25 -1.86 -23.60 -10.76
CA PRO A 25 -1.07 -23.09 -11.90
C PRO A 25 -1.60 -23.61 -13.24
N GLY A 26 -1.81 -22.70 -14.19
CA GLY A 26 -2.37 -22.98 -15.51
C GLY A 26 -3.90 -22.93 -15.59
N GLU A 27 -4.60 -22.93 -14.45
CA GLU A 27 -6.05 -22.73 -14.41
C GLU A 27 -6.41 -21.27 -14.69
N ARG A 28 -7.59 -21.09 -15.29
CA ARG A 28 -8.13 -19.81 -15.73
C ARG A 28 -9.48 -19.56 -15.11
N LEU A 29 -9.78 -18.29 -14.86
CA LEU A 29 -11.06 -17.81 -14.38
C LEU A 29 -11.50 -16.65 -15.24
N SER A 30 -12.50 -16.88 -16.07
CA SER A 30 -13.18 -15.84 -16.83
C SER A 30 -14.16 -15.08 -15.92
N PHE A 31 -14.23 -13.76 -16.09
CA PHE A 31 -15.15 -12.92 -15.31
C PHE A 31 -15.85 -11.88 -16.17
N GLY A 32 -17.09 -11.55 -15.78
CA GLY A 32 -17.91 -10.56 -16.47
C GLY A 32 -19.37 -10.58 -16.05
N ARG A 33 -20.20 -9.79 -16.73
CA ARG A 33 -21.64 -9.71 -16.42
C ARG A 33 -22.45 -10.92 -16.91
N SER A 34 -21.97 -11.67 -17.91
CA SER A 34 -22.71 -12.81 -18.49
C SER A 34 -22.55 -14.06 -17.64
N ALA A 35 -23.63 -14.57 -17.04
CA ALA A 35 -23.55 -15.75 -16.17
C ALA A 35 -23.31 -17.07 -16.93
N SER A 36 -23.70 -17.15 -18.21
CA SER A 36 -23.50 -18.36 -19.02
C SER A 36 -22.08 -18.52 -19.57
N ASP A 37 -21.33 -17.41 -19.63
CA ASP A 37 -20.07 -17.34 -20.39
C ASP A 37 -18.87 -17.03 -19.50
N ASN A 38 -19.07 -16.87 -18.18
CA ASN A 38 -18.02 -16.57 -17.22
C ASN A 38 -18.09 -17.46 -15.99
N ASP A 39 -16.93 -17.87 -15.50
CA ASP A 39 -16.78 -18.63 -14.26
C ASP A 39 -17.13 -17.77 -13.03
N LEU A 40 -16.82 -16.47 -13.10
CA LEU A 40 -17.18 -15.46 -12.09
C LEU A 40 -18.14 -14.42 -12.67
N THR A 41 -19.39 -14.43 -12.18
CA THR A 41 -20.38 -13.42 -12.56
C THR A 41 -20.29 -12.19 -11.67
N ILE A 42 -20.14 -11.02 -12.30
CA ILE A 42 -20.21 -9.71 -11.62
C ILE A 42 -21.46 -9.01 -12.17
N ALA A 43 -22.57 -9.13 -11.44
CA ALA A 43 -23.90 -8.67 -11.85
C ALA A 43 -24.06 -7.14 -11.70
N HIS A 44 -23.30 -6.38 -12.49
CA HIS A 44 -23.35 -4.92 -12.49
C HIS A 44 -23.38 -4.38 -13.92
N ASP A 45 -24.23 -3.39 -14.20
CA ASP A 45 -24.47 -2.90 -15.56
C ASP A 45 -23.28 -2.17 -16.19
N GLY A 46 -22.42 -1.58 -15.36
CA GLY A 46 -21.14 -1.01 -15.79
C GLY A 46 -20.08 -2.06 -16.20
N VAL A 47 -20.31 -3.35 -15.97
CA VAL A 47 -19.34 -4.42 -16.26
C VAL A 47 -19.62 -5.04 -17.62
N SER A 48 -18.56 -5.23 -18.42
CA SER A 48 -18.67 -5.88 -19.73
C SER A 48 -19.16 -7.33 -19.60
N ARG A 49 -19.96 -7.81 -20.58
CA ARG A 49 -20.45 -9.20 -20.61
C ARG A 49 -19.32 -10.23 -20.49
N ARG A 50 -18.20 -9.96 -21.14
CA ARG A 50 -16.91 -10.63 -20.95
C ARG A 50 -15.92 -9.55 -20.55
N ALA A 51 -15.59 -9.45 -19.27
CA ALA A 51 -14.80 -8.35 -18.72
C ALA A 51 -13.30 -8.70 -18.72
N GLY A 52 -12.94 -9.91 -18.30
CA GLY A 52 -11.55 -10.32 -18.28
C GLY A 52 -11.35 -11.78 -18.00
N GLU A 53 -10.08 -12.15 -17.88
CA GLU A 53 -9.63 -13.49 -17.49
C GLU A 53 -8.44 -13.36 -16.54
N ILE A 54 -8.47 -14.15 -15.45
CA ILE A 54 -7.39 -14.32 -14.49
C ILE A 54 -6.76 -15.69 -14.77
N THR A 55 -5.44 -15.78 -14.86
CA THR A 55 -4.73 -17.07 -14.97
C THR A 55 -3.64 -17.17 -13.91
N ALA A 56 -3.61 -18.28 -13.18
CA ALA A 56 -2.59 -18.55 -12.17
C ALA A 56 -1.28 -19.04 -12.82
N GLN A 57 -0.13 -18.49 -12.38
CA GLN A 57 1.19 -18.78 -12.96
C GLN A 57 2.28 -18.92 -11.90
N GLY A 58 2.36 -20.08 -11.23
CA GLY A 58 3.45 -20.35 -10.28
C GLY A 58 3.58 -19.28 -9.19
N ALA A 59 4.61 -18.45 -9.27
CA ALA A 59 4.88 -17.36 -8.31
C ALA A 59 4.12 -16.05 -8.59
N PHE A 60 3.42 -15.92 -9.72
CA PHE A 60 2.64 -14.74 -10.07
C PHE A 60 1.32 -15.14 -10.74
N TRP A 61 0.55 -14.17 -11.20
CA TRP A 61 -0.65 -14.42 -12.00
C TRP A 61 -0.77 -13.36 -13.10
N ILE A 62 -1.59 -13.62 -14.10
CA ILE A 62 -1.79 -12.71 -15.23
C ILE A 62 -3.25 -12.29 -15.34
N LEU A 63 -3.45 -11.04 -15.76
CA LEU A 63 -4.76 -10.45 -16.04
C LEU A 63 -4.88 -10.10 -17.51
N SER A 64 -5.91 -10.63 -18.17
CA SER A 64 -6.34 -10.21 -19.50
C SER A 64 -7.58 -9.33 -19.38
N ASN A 65 -7.48 -8.07 -19.83
CA ASN A 65 -8.60 -7.15 -19.91
C ASN A 65 -9.29 -7.31 -21.26
N LEU A 66 -10.47 -7.93 -21.25
CA LEU A 66 -11.28 -8.19 -22.44
C LEU A 66 -12.27 -7.05 -22.74
N SER A 67 -12.31 -6.01 -21.89
CA SER A 67 -13.06 -4.80 -22.18
C SER A 67 -12.45 -4.05 -23.36
N ARG A 68 -13.34 -3.46 -24.17
CA ARG A 68 -12.95 -2.61 -25.31
C ARG A 68 -12.70 -1.15 -24.92
N GLU A 69 -13.21 -0.73 -23.77
CA GLU A 69 -13.30 0.70 -23.41
C GLU A 69 -12.69 1.00 -22.04
N GLN A 70 -12.70 0.04 -21.12
CA GLN A 70 -12.37 0.30 -19.73
C GLN A 70 -10.94 -0.12 -19.38
N THR A 71 -10.19 0.76 -18.73
CA THR A 71 -8.89 0.41 -18.11
C THR A 71 -9.14 -0.18 -16.74
N TYR A 72 -8.49 -1.29 -16.42
CA TYR A 72 -8.48 -1.85 -15.08
C TYR A 72 -7.24 -1.40 -14.33
N VAL A 73 -7.35 -1.27 -13.02
CA VAL A 73 -6.22 -1.01 -12.13
C VAL A 73 -6.05 -2.23 -11.25
N VAL A 74 -4.83 -2.75 -11.14
CA VAL A 74 -4.50 -3.73 -10.12
C VAL A 74 -3.67 -3.02 -9.06
N GLU A 75 -4.26 -2.83 -7.89
CA GLU A 75 -3.65 -2.19 -6.74
C GLU A 75 -2.91 -3.24 -5.90
N ASN A 76 -1.79 -2.84 -5.31
CA ASN A 76 -1.14 -3.54 -4.22
C ASN A 76 -1.53 -2.85 -2.90
N PRO A 77 -2.47 -3.40 -2.11
CA PRO A 77 -2.89 -2.79 -0.85
C PRO A 77 -1.75 -2.69 0.19
N GLU A 78 -0.71 -3.51 0.05
CA GLU A 78 0.47 -3.51 0.93
C GLU A 78 1.57 -2.54 0.44
N GLY A 79 1.53 -2.15 -0.84
CA GLY A 79 2.57 -1.36 -1.52
C GLY A 79 2.37 0.16 -1.47
N ALA A 80 1.65 0.68 -0.48
CA ALA A 80 1.44 2.11 -0.26
C ALA A 80 1.00 2.92 -1.51
N GLY A 81 0.12 2.33 -2.34
CA GLY A 81 -0.40 2.94 -3.57
C GLY A 81 0.31 2.52 -4.86
N GLU A 82 1.20 1.54 -4.77
CA GLU A 82 1.66 0.78 -5.92
C GLU A 82 0.47 0.19 -6.68
N HIS A 83 0.49 0.36 -8.00
CA HIS A 83 -0.53 -0.20 -8.88
C HIS A 83 0.02 -0.39 -10.30
N ILE A 84 -0.63 -1.27 -11.05
CA ILE A 84 -0.45 -1.39 -12.49
C ILE A 84 -1.74 -1.08 -13.23
N LYS A 85 -1.62 -0.49 -14.42
CA LYS A 85 -2.75 -0.27 -15.33
C LYS A 85 -2.79 -1.36 -16.39
N VAL A 86 -3.96 -1.98 -16.54
CA VAL A 86 -4.25 -2.96 -17.59
C VAL A 86 -5.26 -2.31 -18.53
N GLY A 87 -4.74 -1.70 -19.59
CA GLY A 87 -5.55 -0.99 -20.59
C GLY A 87 -6.52 -1.91 -21.32
N PRO A 88 -7.54 -1.35 -22.00
CA PRO A 88 -8.53 -2.13 -22.74
C PRO A 88 -7.86 -3.04 -23.77
N GLY A 89 -8.29 -4.30 -23.85
CA GLY A 89 -7.75 -5.31 -24.77
C GLY A 89 -6.33 -5.79 -24.44
N ARG A 90 -5.69 -5.31 -23.36
CA ARG A 90 -4.37 -5.81 -22.95
C ARG A 90 -4.52 -7.23 -22.42
N LEU A 91 -3.82 -8.16 -23.06
CA LEU A 91 -3.77 -9.56 -22.68
C LEU A 91 -2.54 -9.84 -21.82
N ASP A 92 -2.66 -10.85 -20.96
CA ASP A 92 -1.57 -11.47 -20.20
C ASP A 92 -0.69 -10.48 -19.42
N ALA A 93 -1.30 -9.44 -18.84
CA ALA A 93 -0.57 -8.49 -18.02
C ALA A 93 -0.09 -9.17 -16.73
N PRO A 94 1.23 -9.27 -16.47
CA PRO A 94 1.73 -9.91 -15.27
C PRO A 94 1.46 -9.06 -14.04
N VAL A 95 0.95 -9.71 -12.99
CA VAL A 95 0.69 -9.11 -11.69
C VAL A 95 1.67 -9.71 -10.68
N PRO A 96 2.65 -8.93 -10.20
CA PRO A 96 3.70 -9.42 -9.31
C PRO A 96 3.39 -9.14 -7.83
N PHE A 97 2.12 -9.11 -7.42
CA PHE A 97 1.73 -8.80 -6.04
C PHE A 97 1.17 -10.04 -5.34
N GLU A 98 1.57 -10.24 -4.09
CA GLU A 98 1.07 -11.33 -3.23
C GLU A 98 -0.39 -11.09 -2.81
N PHE A 99 -0.73 -9.84 -2.50
CA PHE A 99 -2.11 -9.41 -2.32
C PHE A 99 -2.43 -8.31 -3.33
N SER A 100 -3.46 -8.54 -4.13
CA SER A 100 -3.89 -7.63 -5.19
C SER A 100 -5.36 -7.30 -5.09
N ARG A 101 -5.73 -6.11 -5.53
CA ARG A 101 -7.12 -5.73 -5.79
C ARG A 101 -7.27 -5.29 -7.25
N ILE A 102 -8.03 -6.05 -8.03
CA ILE A 102 -8.47 -5.63 -9.36
C ILE A 102 -9.62 -4.65 -9.17
N VAL A 103 -9.42 -3.40 -9.58
CA VAL A 103 -10.42 -2.34 -9.56
C VAL A 103 -10.99 -2.15 -10.95
N LEU A 104 -12.29 -2.42 -11.08
CA LEU A 104 -13.07 -2.27 -12.29
C LEU A 104 -13.93 -0.99 -12.18
N PRO A 105 -13.82 -0.03 -13.10
CA PRO A 105 -14.79 1.05 -13.18
C PRO A 105 -16.15 0.48 -13.60
N ALA A 106 -17.22 0.95 -12.95
CA ALA A 106 -18.56 0.43 -13.19
C ALA A 106 -19.62 1.52 -12.97
N ALA A 107 -19.88 2.34 -14.00
CA ALA A 107 -20.98 3.31 -14.04
C ALA A 107 -21.13 4.23 -12.81
N GLY A 108 -20.02 4.75 -12.27
CA GLY A 108 -19.99 5.62 -11.08
C GLY A 108 -19.43 4.93 -9.85
N ASP A 109 -19.40 3.60 -9.86
CA ASP A 109 -18.82 2.78 -8.80
C ASP A 109 -17.45 2.20 -9.20
N LEU A 110 -16.72 1.73 -8.18
CA LEU A 110 -15.49 0.96 -8.32
C LEU A 110 -15.70 -0.41 -7.70
N LEU A 111 -15.69 -1.46 -8.53
CA LEU A 111 -15.84 -2.84 -8.08
C LEU A 111 -14.46 -3.45 -7.87
N ALA A 112 -14.28 -4.13 -6.75
CA ALA A 112 -13.01 -4.72 -6.34
C ALA A 112 -13.10 -6.25 -6.37
N VAL A 113 -12.21 -6.90 -7.11
CA VAL A 113 -11.95 -8.34 -7.00
C VAL A 113 -10.61 -8.51 -6.31
N GLU A 114 -10.57 -9.22 -5.19
CA GLU A 114 -9.33 -9.44 -4.45
C GLU A 114 -8.66 -10.75 -4.91
N VAL A 115 -7.34 -10.73 -5.05
CA VAL A 115 -6.55 -11.89 -5.48
C VAL A 115 -5.39 -12.08 -4.52
N TRP A 116 -5.29 -13.26 -3.93
CA TRP A 116 -4.20 -13.68 -3.06
C TRP A 116 -3.33 -14.69 -3.80
N ALA A 117 -2.08 -14.33 -4.03
CA ALA A 117 -1.07 -15.19 -4.64
C ALA A 117 -0.13 -15.79 -3.56
N PRO A 118 0.60 -16.87 -3.89
CA PRO A 118 1.64 -17.40 -3.02
C PRO A 118 2.69 -16.33 -2.68
N ARG A 119 3.25 -16.42 -1.48
CA ARG A 119 4.37 -15.56 -1.08
C ARG A 119 5.56 -15.76 -1.99
N HIS A 120 6.27 -14.67 -2.29
CA HIS A 120 7.54 -14.75 -2.99
C HIS A 120 8.64 -15.26 -2.06
N ASP A 121 9.53 -16.07 -2.63
CA ASP A 121 10.75 -16.47 -1.96
C ASP A 121 11.75 -15.32 -2.03
N TYR A 122 12.19 -14.83 -0.86
CA TYR A 122 13.23 -13.82 -0.74
C TYR A 122 14.57 -14.47 -0.39
N LEU A 123 15.66 -13.91 -0.91
CA LEU A 123 16.99 -14.32 -0.51
C LEU A 123 17.17 -14.09 0.99
N SER A 124 17.70 -15.09 1.68
CA SER A 124 18.15 -14.92 3.06
C SER A 124 19.37 -13.98 3.09
N PRO A 125 19.45 -13.06 4.07
CA PRO A 125 20.56 -12.11 4.16
C PRO A 125 21.90 -12.77 4.53
N ASP A 126 21.88 -14.04 4.91
CA ASP A 126 23.06 -14.80 5.28
C ASP A 126 23.85 -15.24 4.05
N GLY A 127 25.05 -14.68 3.87
CA GLY A 127 25.94 -15.02 2.75
C GLY A 127 26.61 -13.83 2.08
N GLY A 128 27.07 -12.85 2.87
CA GLY A 128 27.82 -11.72 2.35
C GLY A 128 29.13 -12.18 1.70
N LEU A 129 29.42 -11.66 0.50
CA LEU A 129 30.74 -11.78 -0.11
C LEU A 129 31.75 -10.93 0.66
N ASP A 130 33.01 -11.34 0.67
CA ASP A 130 34.10 -10.56 1.26
C ASP A 130 34.19 -9.16 0.63
N GLY A 131 34.34 -8.13 1.46
CA GLY A 131 34.50 -6.76 0.99
C GLY A 131 33.95 -5.69 1.94
N ALA A 132 34.13 -4.43 1.55
CA ALA A 132 33.54 -3.31 2.28
C ALA A 132 32.02 -3.27 2.11
N THR A 133 31.30 -2.99 3.20
CA THR A 133 29.83 -2.88 3.17
C THR A 133 29.39 -1.75 2.23
N THR A 134 28.47 -2.05 1.33
CA THR A 134 27.85 -1.06 0.45
C THR A 134 27.16 0.03 1.26
N ALA A 135 27.52 1.30 1.01
CA ALA A 135 26.88 2.43 1.67
C ALA A 135 25.38 2.52 1.27
N PRO A 136 24.47 2.71 2.22
CA PRO A 136 23.04 2.81 1.91
C PRO A 136 22.72 4.10 1.13
N ALA A 137 21.84 3.99 0.14
CA ALA A 137 21.41 5.13 -0.67
C ALA A 137 20.71 6.23 0.15
N PHE A 138 19.95 5.82 1.18
CA PHE A 138 19.28 6.72 2.11
C PHE A 138 19.57 6.30 3.55
N SER A 139 20.36 7.10 4.25
CA SER A 139 20.68 6.85 5.67
C SER A 139 19.66 7.52 6.57
N VAL A 140 18.59 6.82 6.94
CA VAL A 140 17.56 7.33 7.85
C VAL A 140 17.60 6.55 9.18
N ASP A 141 18.08 7.19 10.24
CA ASP A 141 18.06 6.59 11.59
C ASP A 141 16.64 6.58 12.17
N ARG A 142 16.09 5.38 12.35
CA ARG A 142 14.73 5.12 12.85
C ARG A 142 14.49 5.57 14.29
N THR A 143 15.55 5.78 15.07
CA THR A 143 15.46 6.18 16.49
C THR A 143 15.26 7.69 16.69
N LYS A 144 15.39 8.49 15.61
CA LYS A 144 15.39 9.95 15.71
C LYS A 144 14.00 10.53 15.46
N ARG A 145 13.74 11.71 16.05
CA ARG A 145 12.46 12.42 15.93
C ARG A 145 12.06 12.74 14.48
N TYR A 146 13.03 13.01 13.60
CA TYR A 146 12.73 13.22 12.18
C TYR A 146 12.10 11.98 11.54
N PHE A 147 12.47 10.78 11.99
CA PHE A 147 11.89 9.55 11.46
C PHE A 147 10.44 9.40 11.90
N ALA A 148 10.15 9.69 13.17
CA ALA A 148 8.76 9.73 13.66
C ALA A 148 7.90 10.75 12.89
N VAL A 149 8.46 11.91 12.54
CA VAL A 149 7.78 12.91 11.68
C VAL A 149 7.53 12.34 10.28
N LEU A 150 8.51 11.67 9.66
CA LEU A 150 8.32 11.03 8.36
C LEU A 150 7.26 9.93 8.41
N ALA A 151 7.28 9.10 9.45
CA ALA A 151 6.29 8.05 9.69
C ALA A 151 4.89 8.63 9.88
N ALA A 152 4.73 9.70 10.66
CA ALA A 152 3.44 10.37 10.86
C ALA A 152 2.88 10.98 9.56
N LEU A 153 3.75 11.43 8.64
CA LEU A 153 3.33 11.92 7.32
C LEU A 153 2.89 10.79 6.39
N CYS A 154 3.51 9.61 6.50
CA CYS A 154 3.22 8.44 5.67
C CYS A 154 2.05 7.60 6.21
N GLU A 155 1.75 7.70 7.51
CA GLU A 155 0.80 6.84 8.23
C GLU A 155 -0.55 6.64 7.51
N PRO A 156 -1.26 7.67 7.00
CA PRO A 156 -2.55 7.45 6.35
C PRO A 156 -2.46 6.50 5.14
N ARG A 157 -1.41 6.65 4.33
CA ARG A 157 -1.21 5.85 3.11
C ARG A 157 -0.74 4.43 3.40
N LEU A 158 -0.02 4.26 4.50
CA LEU A 158 0.42 2.94 4.99
C LEU A 158 -0.71 2.16 5.68
N ARG A 159 -1.82 2.80 6.06
CA ARG A 159 -2.98 2.13 6.68
C ARG A 159 -4.11 1.81 5.69
N GLY A 160 -3.79 1.65 4.41
CA GLY A 160 -4.77 1.25 3.40
C GLY A 160 -5.56 2.41 2.78
N GLU A 161 -5.13 3.67 2.96
CA GLU A 161 -5.65 4.82 2.20
C GLU A 161 -4.58 5.41 1.24
N PRO A 162 -4.22 4.73 0.14
CA PRO A 162 -3.13 5.15 -0.76
C PRO A 162 -3.17 6.60 -1.25
N HIS A 163 -4.38 7.14 -1.42
CA HIS A 163 -4.61 8.47 -1.94
C HIS A 163 -5.01 9.49 -0.88
N ALA A 164 -4.88 9.14 0.41
CA ALA A 164 -5.15 10.07 1.50
C ALA A 164 -4.36 11.37 1.33
N PRO A 165 -5.00 12.54 1.59
CA PRO A 165 -4.29 13.81 1.64
C PRO A 165 -3.25 13.75 2.76
N LEU A 166 -2.12 14.42 2.53
CA LEU A 166 -1.08 14.44 3.55
C LEU A 166 -1.56 15.18 4.80
N PRO A 167 -1.21 14.71 6.01
CA PRO A 167 -1.63 15.37 7.22
C PRO A 167 -1.05 16.78 7.31
N THR A 168 -1.81 17.67 7.93
CA THR A 168 -1.34 19.02 8.26
C THR A 168 -0.24 18.95 9.33
N VAL A 169 0.52 20.03 9.50
CA VAL A 169 1.56 20.07 10.55
C VAL A 169 0.93 19.89 11.93
N ASP A 170 -0.23 20.48 12.17
CA ASP A 170 -0.93 20.38 13.47
C ASP A 170 -1.40 18.94 13.72
N GLN A 171 -1.93 18.27 12.68
CA GLN A 171 -2.29 16.85 12.75
C GLN A 171 -1.07 15.92 12.98
N VAL A 172 0.11 16.29 12.48
CA VAL A 172 1.36 15.55 12.76
C VAL A 172 1.79 15.78 14.20
N VAL A 173 1.67 17.00 14.73
CA VAL A 173 1.95 17.29 16.15
C VAL A 173 1.06 16.42 17.05
N ASP A 174 -0.24 16.37 16.77
CA ASP A 174 -1.18 15.60 17.58
C ASP A 174 -0.83 14.10 17.60
N ARG A 175 -0.44 13.53 16.45
CA ARG A 175 0.02 12.13 16.34
C ARG A 175 1.29 11.85 17.13
N LEU A 176 2.20 12.82 17.22
CA LEU A 176 3.51 12.63 17.86
C LEU A 176 3.48 12.85 19.38
N ARG A 177 2.49 13.58 19.90
CA ARG A 177 2.38 13.91 21.34
C ARG A 177 2.54 12.72 22.29
N PRO A 178 2.01 11.52 22.04
CA PRO A 178 2.18 10.37 22.94
C PRO A 178 3.64 9.97 23.21
N HIS A 179 4.57 10.19 22.26
CA HIS A 179 6.02 9.87 22.40
C HIS A 179 6.88 11.10 22.58
N TRP A 180 6.40 12.22 22.07
CA TRP A 180 7.10 13.49 22.11
C TRP A 180 6.14 14.56 22.60
N PRO A 181 5.92 14.65 23.93
CA PRO A 181 4.98 15.61 24.51
C PRO A 181 5.31 17.07 24.17
N ALA A 182 6.59 17.37 23.93
CA ALA A 182 7.08 18.68 23.53
C ALA A 182 7.00 18.96 22.01
N ALA A 183 6.35 18.09 21.23
CA ALA A 183 6.14 18.31 19.81
C ALA A 183 5.36 19.61 19.56
N SER A 184 5.92 20.47 18.72
CA SER A 184 5.35 21.75 18.32
C SER A 184 5.40 21.93 16.80
N ARG A 185 4.56 22.83 16.28
CA ARG A 185 4.54 23.17 14.85
C ARG A 185 5.93 23.52 14.31
N THR A 186 6.69 24.33 15.06
CA THR A 186 8.06 24.72 14.72
C THR A 186 8.99 23.50 14.66
N SER A 187 8.92 22.63 15.67
CA SER A 187 9.78 21.45 15.72
C SER A 187 9.47 20.45 14.59
N VAL A 188 8.20 20.24 14.23
CA VAL A 188 7.81 19.37 13.12
C VAL A 188 8.27 19.98 11.79
N GLN A 189 8.04 21.27 11.57
CA GLN A 189 8.49 21.97 10.37
C GLN A 189 10.01 21.88 10.19
N TRP A 190 10.77 22.05 11.28
CA TRP A 190 12.23 21.91 11.25
C TRP A 190 12.67 20.50 10.86
N ASN A 191 12.02 19.45 11.39
CA ASN A 191 12.32 18.07 11.01
C ASN A 191 11.97 17.78 9.54
N ILE A 192 10.88 18.35 9.01
CA ILE A 192 10.53 18.26 7.58
C ILE A 192 11.63 18.90 6.72
N ASP A 193 12.13 20.07 7.12
CA ASP A 193 13.22 20.74 6.40
C ASP A 193 14.55 19.98 6.49
N TYR A 194 14.86 19.41 7.67
CA TYR A 194 16.03 18.56 7.85
C TYR A 194 15.97 17.30 6.97
N LEU A 195 14.81 16.63 6.92
CA LEU A 195 14.59 15.47 6.04
C LEU A 195 14.78 15.82 4.57
N ALA A 196 14.28 16.97 4.12
CA ALA A 196 14.41 17.39 2.73
C ALA A 196 15.89 17.55 2.32
N VAL A 197 16.74 18.06 3.22
CA VAL A 197 18.20 18.14 2.99
C VAL A 197 18.82 16.74 3.06
N LYS A 198 18.48 15.96 4.09
CA LYS A 198 19.04 14.61 4.33
C LYS A 198 18.76 13.64 3.19
N LEU A 199 17.59 13.76 2.57
CA LEU A 199 17.14 12.95 1.44
C LEU A 199 17.43 13.62 0.08
N ARG A 200 18.22 14.71 0.08
CA ARG A 200 18.67 15.43 -1.12
C ARG A 200 17.52 15.90 -2.03
N LEU A 201 16.36 16.20 -1.46
CA LEU A 201 15.20 16.78 -2.14
C LEU A 201 15.31 18.30 -2.29
N LYS A 202 16.26 18.93 -1.59
CA LYS A 202 16.70 20.30 -1.83
C LYS A 202 18.13 20.30 -2.37
N PRO A 203 18.48 21.19 -3.31
CA PRO A 203 19.88 21.56 -3.53
C PRO A 203 20.48 22.02 -2.20
N GLY A 204 21.79 21.78 -2.00
CA GLY A 204 22.49 22.28 -0.83
C GLY A 204 22.39 23.82 -0.73
N PRO A 205 22.63 24.40 0.45
CA PRO A 205 22.52 25.85 0.65
C PRO A 205 23.41 26.68 -0.31
N GLU A 206 24.45 26.08 -0.90
CA GLU A 206 25.35 26.72 -1.86
C GLU A 206 24.84 26.74 -3.31
N THR A 207 23.73 26.07 -3.64
CA THR A 207 23.22 25.96 -5.01
C THR A 207 21.75 26.38 -5.18
N ALA A 208 21.15 27.00 -4.15
CA ALA A 208 19.76 27.42 -4.22
C ALA A 208 19.60 28.81 -4.85
N ASP A 209 19.21 28.86 -6.13
CA ASP A 209 18.51 30.03 -6.65
C ASP A 209 17.21 30.27 -5.87
N THR A 210 16.83 31.54 -5.72
CA THR A 210 15.65 31.97 -4.97
C THR A 210 14.36 31.65 -5.75
N GLY A 211 14.08 30.35 -5.89
CA GLY A 211 12.92 29.82 -6.61
C GLY A 211 11.62 29.88 -5.79
N PRO A 212 10.46 29.74 -6.46
CA PRO A 212 9.15 29.92 -5.85
C PRO A 212 8.92 28.91 -4.71
N ARG A 213 8.19 29.38 -3.69
CA ARG A 213 7.91 28.69 -2.42
C ARG A 213 7.58 27.20 -2.62
N LEU A 214 8.17 26.36 -1.77
CA LEU A 214 8.09 24.90 -1.64
C LEU A 214 6.66 24.33 -1.43
N ASN A 215 5.70 24.68 -2.27
CA ASN A 215 4.42 23.98 -2.37
C ASN A 215 4.72 22.58 -2.93
N GLY A 216 4.64 21.54 -2.10
CA GLY A 216 4.94 20.16 -2.51
C GLY A 216 6.07 19.46 -1.76
N LYS A 217 6.77 20.11 -0.82
CA LYS A 217 7.91 19.48 -0.11
C LYS A 217 7.50 18.25 0.71
N LYS A 218 6.34 18.30 1.38
CA LYS A 218 5.84 17.15 2.15
C LYS A 218 5.48 16.01 1.20
N GLU A 219 4.89 16.36 0.05
CA GLU A 219 4.50 15.47 -1.03
C GLU A 219 5.71 14.75 -1.62
N SER A 220 6.79 15.49 -1.94
CA SER A 220 8.04 14.88 -2.41
C SER A 220 8.70 13.98 -1.37
N LEU A 221 8.67 14.38 -0.09
CA LEU A 221 9.20 13.56 1.02
C LEU A 221 8.45 12.24 1.15
N VAL A 222 7.12 12.29 1.22
CA VAL A 222 6.28 11.10 1.37
C VAL A 222 6.36 10.24 0.11
N SER A 223 6.34 10.84 -1.08
CA SER A 223 6.49 10.12 -2.35
C SER A 223 7.81 9.35 -2.41
N LEU A 224 8.94 9.98 -2.04
CA LEU A 224 10.24 9.31 -2.00
C LEU A 224 10.26 8.20 -0.93
N ALA A 225 9.74 8.49 0.26
CA ALA A 225 9.77 7.56 1.38
C ALA A 225 8.97 6.29 1.10
N LEU A 226 7.77 6.43 0.52
CA LEU A 226 6.94 5.29 0.15
C LEU A 226 7.51 4.54 -1.07
N ARG A 227 8.04 5.26 -2.07
CA ARG A 227 8.59 4.63 -3.28
C ARG A 227 9.79 3.71 -3.03
N PHE A 228 10.57 3.99 -1.99
CA PHE A 228 11.77 3.23 -1.64
C PHE A 228 11.67 2.53 -0.28
N ASP A 229 10.45 2.40 0.26
CA ASP A 229 10.18 1.77 1.56
C ASP A 229 11.06 2.28 2.71
N LEU A 230 11.34 3.59 2.71
CA LEU A 230 12.09 4.23 3.81
C LEU A 230 11.28 4.21 5.11
N VAL A 231 9.95 4.16 4.99
CA VAL A 231 9.00 3.93 6.08
C VAL A 231 8.03 2.85 5.62
N ARG A 232 7.91 1.78 6.40
CA ARG A 232 6.95 0.69 6.21
C ARG A 232 5.85 0.73 7.26
N GLU A 233 4.81 -0.08 7.09
CA GLU A 233 3.73 -0.17 8.09
C GLU A 233 4.26 -0.57 9.47
N ASP A 234 5.22 -1.51 9.54
CA ASP A 234 5.86 -1.92 10.81
C ASP A 234 6.57 -0.76 11.52
N ASP A 235 7.11 0.20 10.76
CA ASP A 235 7.78 1.38 11.33
C ASP A 235 6.79 2.33 12.02
N LEU A 236 5.47 2.21 11.78
CA LEU A 236 4.45 3.00 12.48
C LEU A 236 4.39 2.72 13.99
N ILE A 237 5.09 1.69 14.46
CA ILE A 237 5.31 1.47 15.89
C ILE A 237 5.93 2.69 16.60
N VAL A 238 6.72 3.51 15.90
CA VAL A 238 7.31 4.75 16.45
C VAL A 238 6.25 5.81 16.82
N LEU A 239 5.00 5.61 16.38
CA LEU A 239 3.86 6.46 16.71
C LEU A 239 3.00 5.89 17.86
N ARG A 240 3.23 4.65 18.30
CA ARG A 240 2.39 3.95 19.31
C ARG A 240 2.87 4.18 20.74
N GLY A 241 1.99 4.78 21.56
CA GLY A 241 2.24 5.22 22.96
C GLY A 241 3.04 4.20 23.77
N PRO A 242 3.85 4.58 24.78
CA PRO A 242 4.26 3.60 25.78
C PRO A 242 3.00 2.92 26.33
N ALA A 243 2.95 1.59 26.23
CA ALA A 243 1.78 0.82 26.63
C ALA A 243 1.41 1.19 28.06
N ARG A 244 0.21 1.74 28.25
CA ARG A 244 -0.30 2.04 29.59
C ARG A 244 -0.37 0.71 30.35
N PRO A 245 0.26 0.56 31.53
CA PRO A 245 0.14 -0.66 32.30
C PRO A 245 -1.33 -0.95 32.55
N VAL A 246 -1.79 -2.12 32.14
CA VAL A 246 -3.12 -2.63 32.48
C VAL A 246 -3.11 -2.78 33.99
N ALA A 247 -3.86 -1.93 34.69
CA ALA A 247 -4.02 -2.07 36.13
C ALA A 247 -4.63 -3.46 36.42
N PRO A 248 -4.06 -4.26 37.32
CA PRO A 248 -4.63 -5.55 37.66
C PRO A 248 -6.05 -5.34 38.18
N ALA A 249 -6.99 -6.13 37.65
CA ALA A 249 -8.38 -6.09 38.05
C ALA A 249 -8.47 -6.28 39.59
N PRO A 250 -9.30 -5.50 40.31
CA PRO A 250 -9.47 -5.68 41.74
C PRO A 250 -10.00 -7.10 42.00
N GLY A 251 -9.21 -7.88 42.72
CA GLY A 251 -9.54 -9.25 43.09
C GLY A 251 -10.90 -9.31 43.77
N ARG A 252 -11.79 -10.16 43.25
CA ARG A 252 -13.04 -10.52 43.89
C ARG A 252 -12.73 -11.13 45.26
N ALA A 253 -13.05 -10.41 46.32
CA ALA A 253 -13.07 -10.96 47.66
C ALA A 253 -14.11 -12.09 47.71
N ALA A 254 -13.65 -13.29 48.02
CA ALA A 254 -14.52 -14.43 48.30
C ALA A 254 -15.28 -14.17 49.60
N ARG A 255 -16.61 -14.27 49.53
CA ARG A 255 -17.50 -14.59 50.64
C ARG A 255 -18.53 -15.58 50.13
#